data_AF-A0AB73C001-F1
#
_entry.id   AF-A0AB73C001-F1
#
_cell.length_a   1.000
_cell.length_b   1.000
_cell.length_c   1.000
_cell.angle_alpha   90.00
_cell.angle_beta   90.00
_cell.angle_gamma   90.00
#
_symmetry.space_group_name_H-M   'P 1'
#
loop_
_entity.id
_entity.type
_entity.pdbx_description
1 polymer ?
#
loop_
_entity_poly.entity_id
_entity_poly.type
_entity_poly.pdbx_seq_one_letter_code
_entity_poly.pdbx_strand_id
1 'polypeptide(L)'
;MEILESFLINELYDVAKQLGVPCKKGLKKGELKILLEKYFDENPNHTMASGYLEVLSDGYGFLRNTSVEKDIYISASQIRKFKLRTGDVVMGEVRRPTGEEKNFAVTKVLRVNNGNLAAAESRIPFEELTPAYPTEQFHLETGKESISGRMIDVIAPIGKGQRALIVAPPKAGKTMLISSVANSLIQNYPKTEVWILLIDERPEEVTDIKENVTGAEVYASTFDEDPRNHIKVTESILEKAKRKVEDGEDIVILMDSLTRLARAYNIIIPSSGKLISGGIDPTALYYPKNFFGTARNIRGGGSLTIIATVLIDTGSKMDDVIYEEFKSTGNCEIHLDRHLSELRIFPAIDIQKSGTRKEELLIGKRKLDKVWKIRRMLSKMDRATAAQTLIRGMRKTDNNESLLSLFIKEGEH
;
A
#
# COMPACT_ATOMS: atom_id res chain seq x y z
N MET A 1 25.85 -11.40 7.52
CA MET A 1 26.37 -11.61 6.16
C MET A 1 25.27 -11.82 5.12
N GLU A 2 24.07 -12.30 5.49
CA GLU A 2 22.92 -12.45 4.58
C GLU A 2 22.57 -11.18 3.77
N ILE A 3 22.83 -10.02 4.33
CA ILE A 3 22.61 -8.74 3.66
C ILE A 3 23.39 -8.64 2.32
N LEU A 4 24.59 -9.21 2.21
CA LEU A 4 25.39 -9.23 0.97
C LEU A 4 24.74 -10.08 -0.14
N GLU A 5 23.79 -10.95 0.21
CA GLU A 5 23.06 -11.74 -0.79
C GLU A 5 22.14 -10.88 -1.64
N SER A 6 21.57 -9.83 -1.05
CA SER A 6 20.63 -8.90 -1.69
C SER A 6 21.26 -8.00 -2.75
N PHE A 7 22.59 -7.95 -2.82
CA PHE A 7 23.31 -7.10 -3.77
C PHE A 7 23.49 -7.78 -5.13
N LEU A 8 23.37 -7.01 -6.20
CA LEU A 8 23.85 -7.39 -7.52
C LEU A 8 25.38 -7.35 -7.56
N ILE A 9 25.97 -8.07 -8.53
CA ILE A 9 27.42 -8.17 -8.66
C ILE A 9 28.12 -6.81 -8.80
N ASN A 10 27.53 -5.89 -9.58
CA ASN A 10 28.07 -4.55 -9.77
C ASN A 10 28.00 -3.72 -8.47
N GLU A 11 26.94 -3.91 -7.69
CA GLU A 11 26.81 -3.21 -6.42
C GLU A 11 27.82 -3.73 -5.39
N LEU A 12 28.15 -5.03 -5.38
CA LEU A 12 29.22 -5.56 -4.53
C LEU A 12 30.60 -4.98 -4.89
N TYR A 13 30.85 -4.75 -6.18
CA TYR A 13 32.05 -4.04 -6.61
C TYR A 13 32.09 -2.60 -6.10
N ASP A 14 30.96 -1.90 -6.17
CA ASP A 14 30.84 -0.54 -5.63
C ASP A 14 31.04 -0.53 -4.11
N VAL A 15 30.44 -1.48 -3.38
CA VAL A 15 30.63 -1.65 -1.93
C VAL A 15 32.10 -1.87 -1.61
N ALA A 16 32.77 -2.79 -2.30
CA ALA A 16 34.18 -3.07 -2.06
C ALA A 16 35.06 -1.85 -2.35
N LYS A 17 34.81 -1.13 -3.44
CA LYS A 17 35.49 0.13 -3.76
C LYS A 17 35.28 1.17 -2.67
N GLN A 18 34.04 1.29 -2.18
CA GLN A 18 33.72 2.22 -1.09
C GLN A 18 34.44 1.83 0.20
N LEU A 19 34.48 0.55 0.57
CA LEU A 19 35.20 0.07 1.76
C LEU A 19 36.73 0.06 1.59
N GLY A 20 37.24 0.33 0.39
CA GLY A 20 38.68 0.29 0.11
C GLY A 20 39.24 -1.13 0.00
N VAL A 21 38.38 -2.13 -0.21
CA VAL A 21 38.76 -3.54 -0.37
C VAL A 21 39.27 -3.74 -1.81
N PRO A 22 40.54 -4.12 -2.01
CA PRO A 22 41.12 -4.29 -3.35
C PRO A 22 40.48 -5.47 -4.08
N CYS A 23 39.84 -5.19 -5.21
CA CYS A 23 39.12 -6.18 -6.02
C CYS A 23 39.65 -6.25 -7.45
N LYS A 24 39.90 -7.47 -7.95
CA LYS A 24 40.23 -7.69 -9.36
C LYS A 24 38.96 -7.69 -10.21
N LYS A 25 39.05 -7.22 -11.46
CA LYS A 25 37.95 -7.34 -12.43
C LYS A 25 37.72 -8.82 -12.77
N GLY A 26 36.45 -9.22 -12.91
CA GLY A 26 36.06 -10.58 -13.31
C GLY A 26 35.81 -11.57 -12.17
N LEU A 27 35.86 -11.12 -10.91
CA LEU A 27 35.46 -11.92 -9.75
C LEU A 27 33.97 -12.25 -9.82
N LYS A 28 33.61 -13.47 -9.45
CA LYS A 28 32.22 -13.89 -9.31
C LYS A 28 31.61 -13.32 -8.03
N LYS A 29 30.27 -13.25 -7.98
CA LYS A 29 29.51 -12.76 -6.81
C LYS A 29 29.95 -13.43 -5.50
N GLY A 30 30.14 -14.75 -5.49
CA GLY A 30 30.59 -15.49 -4.31
C GLY A 30 31.99 -15.10 -3.81
N GLU A 31 32.93 -14.84 -4.73
CA GLU A 31 34.30 -14.44 -4.38
C GLU A 31 34.34 -13.03 -3.79
N LEU A 32 33.52 -12.11 -4.33
CA LEU A 32 33.36 -10.76 -3.77
C LEU A 32 32.76 -10.79 -2.37
N LYS A 33 31.77 -11.67 -2.11
CA LYS A 33 31.20 -11.85 -0.78
C LYS A 33 32.28 -12.26 0.23
N ILE A 34 33.05 -13.30 -0.09
CA ILE A 34 34.11 -13.81 0.80
C ILE A 34 35.14 -12.71 1.10
N LEU A 35 35.50 -11.88 0.12
CA LEU A 35 36.41 -10.75 0.34
C LEU A 35 35.84 -9.70 1.29
N LEU A 36 34.56 -9.37 1.14
CA LEU A 36 33.87 -8.41 2.01
C LEU A 36 33.66 -8.97 3.43
N GLU A 37 33.33 -10.26 3.54
CA GLU A 37 33.22 -10.94 4.83
C GLU A 37 34.57 -10.92 5.57
N LYS A 38 35.65 -11.24 4.88
CA LYS A 38 37.01 -11.16 5.42
C LYS A 38 37.37 -9.74 5.90
N TYR A 39 36.96 -8.70 5.17
CA TYR A 39 37.16 -7.32 5.62
C TYR A 39 36.47 -7.05 6.96
N PHE A 40 35.25 -7.53 7.17
CA PHE A 40 34.55 -7.36 8.45
C PHE A 40 35.14 -8.22 9.57
N ASP A 41 35.64 -9.42 9.25
CA ASP A 41 36.35 -10.28 10.23
C ASP A 41 37.64 -9.62 10.72
N GLU A 42 38.37 -8.94 9.83
CA GLU A 42 39.58 -8.17 10.16
C GLU A 42 39.26 -6.85 10.92
N ASN A 43 38.01 -6.38 10.88
CA ASN A 43 37.56 -5.14 11.51
C ASN A 43 36.39 -5.40 12.48
N PRO A 44 36.60 -6.08 13.62
CA PRO A 44 35.52 -6.61 14.48
C PRO A 44 34.64 -5.55 15.15
N ASN A 45 35.09 -4.29 15.19
CA ASN A 45 34.31 -3.16 15.68
C ASN A 45 33.31 -2.62 14.64
N HIS A 46 33.43 -3.06 13.39
CA HIS A 46 32.60 -2.67 12.27
C HIS A 46 31.76 -3.87 11.83
N THR A 47 30.55 -3.60 11.37
CA THR A 47 29.69 -4.61 10.76
C THR A 47 28.85 -3.95 9.68
N MET A 48 28.18 -4.76 8.87
CA MET A 48 27.20 -4.27 7.91
C MET A 48 25.81 -4.36 8.52
N ALA A 49 25.04 -3.27 8.43
CA ALA A 49 23.66 -3.26 8.89
C ALA A 49 22.76 -2.46 7.95
N SER A 50 21.47 -2.74 8.05
CA SER A 50 20.42 -2.00 7.35
C SER A 50 19.29 -1.63 8.29
N GLY A 51 18.56 -0.55 7.98
CA GLY A 51 17.33 -0.18 8.68
C GLY A 51 16.62 1.00 8.01
N TYR A 52 15.41 1.31 8.50
CA TYR A 52 14.60 2.42 8.00
C TYR A 52 14.99 3.73 8.66
N LEU A 53 15.30 4.74 7.88
CA LEU A 53 15.66 6.06 8.37
C LEU A 53 14.46 6.79 8.97
N GLU A 54 14.60 7.27 10.20
CA GLU A 54 13.78 8.29 10.84
C GLU A 54 14.65 9.54 11.06
N VAL A 55 14.33 10.63 10.35
CA VAL A 55 15.00 11.93 10.53
C VAL A 55 14.27 12.73 11.61
N LEU A 56 15.03 13.27 12.56
CA LEU A 56 14.52 14.08 13.67
C LEU A 56 14.61 15.58 13.34
N SER A 57 13.97 16.42 14.16
CA SER A 57 13.86 17.87 13.94
C SER A 57 15.21 18.57 13.77
N ASP A 58 16.24 18.10 14.47
CA ASP A 58 17.58 18.68 14.44
C ASP A 58 18.41 18.20 13.24
N GLY A 59 17.81 17.41 12.33
CA GLY A 59 18.40 16.98 11.05
C GLY A 59 19.30 15.76 11.11
N TYR A 60 19.62 15.24 12.30
CA TYR A 60 20.18 13.89 12.45
C TYR A 60 19.06 12.85 12.48
N GLY A 61 19.42 11.56 12.42
CA GLY A 61 18.41 10.50 12.42
C GLY A 61 18.88 9.19 13.02
N PHE A 62 17.95 8.24 13.08
CA PHE A 62 18.21 6.87 13.48
C PHE A 62 17.67 5.91 12.44
N LEU A 63 18.41 4.83 12.16
CA LEU A 63 17.88 3.68 11.47
C LEU A 63 17.13 2.82 12.48
N ARG A 64 15.86 2.54 12.21
CA ARG A 64 14.93 1.71 13.00
C ARG A 64 14.77 0.33 12.37
N ASN A 65 14.24 -0.62 13.13
CA ASN A 65 14.00 -2.01 12.71
C ASN A 65 15.22 -2.61 12.01
N THR A 66 16.36 -2.47 12.67
CA THR A 66 17.65 -2.74 12.05
C THR A 66 17.97 -4.22 12.09
N SER A 67 18.85 -4.65 11.21
CA SER A 67 19.39 -6.02 11.19
C SER A 67 20.26 -6.37 12.41
N VAL A 68 20.48 -5.43 13.33
CA VAL A 68 21.28 -5.60 14.56
C VAL A 68 20.44 -5.37 15.82
N GLU A 69 19.11 -5.33 15.68
CA GLU A 69 18.12 -5.18 16.77
C GLU A 69 18.32 -3.95 17.68
N LYS A 70 19.12 -2.98 17.22
CA LYS A 70 19.41 -1.72 17.91
C LYS A 70 19.36 -0.56 16.94
N ASP A 71 18.94 0.60 17.43
CA ASP A 71 18.95 1.81 16.62
C ASP A 71 20.37 2.21 16.23
N ILE A 72 20.51 2.64 14.98
CA ILE A 72 21.81 3.08 14.43
C ILE A 72 21.73 4.57 14.16
N TYR A 73 22.56 5.35 14.83
CA TYR A 73 22.70 6.78 14.60
C TYR A 73 23.23 7.08 13.19
N ILE A 74 22.67 8.09 12.54
CA ILE A 74 23.19 8.64 11.30
C ILE A 74 23.26 10.17 11.40
N SER A 75 24.39 10.72 10.97
CA SER A 75 24.66 12.16 11.11
C SER A 75 23.88 13.00 10.11
N ALA A 76 23.58 14.24 10.48
CA ALA A 76 22.97 15.22 9.57
C ALA A 76 23.83 15.49 8.31
N SER A 77 25.14 15.30 8.40
CA SER A 77 26.05 15.41 7.25
C SER A 77 25.80 14.30 6.23
N GLN A 78 25.68 13.05 6.68
CA GLN A 78 25.40 11.90 5.81
C GLN A 78 24.00 12.00 5.20
N ILE A 79 23.00 12.39 5.99
CA ILE A 79 21.62 12.62 5.51
C ILE A 79 21.61 13.66 4.39
N ARG A 80 22.24 14.81 4.59
CA ARG A 80 22.29 15.88 3.57
C ARG A 80 23.08 15.46 2.33
N LYS A 81 24.23 14.80 2.51
CA LYS A 81 25.10 14.39 1.41
C LYS A 81 24.38 13.49 0.41
N PHE A 82 23.65 12.48 0.91
CA PHE A 82 22.95 11.51 0.08
C PHE A 82 21.46 11.83 -0.12
N LYS A 83 21.02 13.04 0.26
CA LYS A 83 19.62 13.51 0.20
C LYS A 83 18.62 12.51 0.80
N LEU A 84 19.00 11.88 1.91
CA LEU A 84 18.17 10.88 2.58
C LEU A 84 16.96 11.53 3.25
N ARG A 85 15.83 10.84 3.26
CA ARG A 85 14.58 11.27 3.89
C ARG A 85 14.00 10.14 4.74
N THR A 86 13.12 10.51 5.67
CA THR A 86 12.38 9.53 6.46
C THR A 86 11.69 8.51 5.55
N GLY A 87 11.80 7.23 5.91
CA GLY A 87 11.31 6.09 5.14
C GLY A 87 12.36 5.41 4.24
N ASP A 88 13.52 6.03 4.00
CA ASP A 88 14.60 5.40 3.22
C ASP A 88 15.18 4.19 3.96
N VAL A 89 15.36 3.07 3.28
CA VAL A 89 16.14 1.93 3.76
C VAL A 89 17.61 2.25 3.52
N VAL A 90 18.35 2.49 4.60
CA VAL A 90 19.77 2.79 4.52
C VAL A 90 20.54 1.53 4.89
N MET A 91 21.51 1.18 4.05
CA MET A 91 22.41 0.08 4.30
C MET A 91 23.84 0.57 4.27
N GLY A 92 24.62 0.21 5.28
CA GLY A 92 25.92 0.78 5.48
C GLY A 92 26.83 -0.04 6.36
N GLU A 93 28.09 0.37 6.34
CA GLU A 93 29.04 0.02 7.38
C GLU A 93 28.66 0.79 8.65
N VAL A 94 28.57 0.05 9.75
CA VAL A 94 28.22 0.59 11.06
C VAL A 94 29.29 0.20 12.07
N ARG A 95 29.66 1.15 12.92
CA ARG A 95 30.56 0.89 14.05
C ARG A 95 29.74 0.60 15.31
N ARG A 96 30.27 -0.29 16.13
CA ARG A 96 29.77 -0.51 17.50
C ARG A 96 29.95 0.76 18.33
N PRO A 97 29.08 0.98 19.34
CA PRO A 97 29.28 2.06 20.31
C PRO A 97 30.65 1.94 20.99
N THR A 98 31.30 3.07 21.21
CA THR A 98 32.60 3.16 21.90
C THR A 98 32.52 4.12 23.08
N GLY A 99 33.14 3.75 24.21
CA GLY A 99 33.13 4.60 25.41
C GLY A 99 31.73 4.73 26.02
N GLU A 100 31.24 5.97 26.13
CA GLU A 100 29.92 6.30 26.73
C GLU A 100 28.75 6.23 25.72
N GLU A 101 29.03 6.06 24.43
CA GLU A 101 27.99 5.97 23.42
C GLU A 101 27.14 4.70 23.62
N LYS A 102 25.82 4.83 23.47
CA LYS A 102 24.88 3.68 23.63
C LYS A 102 24.46 3.04 22.30
N ASN A 103 24.56 3.79 21.20
CA ASN A 103 24.01 3.41 19.91
C ASN A 103 25.11 3.05 18.92
N PHE A 104 24.77 2.19 17.95
CA PHE A 104 25.59 2.02 16.76
C PHE A 104 25.62 3.31 15.95
N ALA A 105 26.62 3.52 15.11
CA ALA A 105 26.70 4.68 14.23
C ALA A 105 27.09 4.28 12.81
N VAL A 106 26.40 4.83 11.80
CA VAL A 106 26.76 4.64 10.40
C VAL A 106 28.10 5.32 10.14
N THR A 107 29.12 4.56 9.76
CA THR A 107 30.40 5.12 9.29
C THR A 107 30.32 5.44 7.80
N LYS A 108 29.72 4.53 7.02
CA LYS A 108 29.63 4.66 5.56
C LYS A 108 28.28 4.17 5.06
N VAL A 109 27.57 5.03 4.33
CA VAL A 109 26.39 4.60 3.58
C VAL A 109 26.87 3.89 2.32
N LEU A 110 26.40 2.66 2.10
CA LEU A 110 26.83 1.80 1.01
C LEU A 110 25.74 1.66 -0.07
N ARG A 111 24.48 1.62 0.35
CA ARG A 111 23.29 1.48 -0.51
C ARG A 111 22.10 2.19 0.13
N VAL A 112 21.19 2.70 -0.69
CA VAL A 112 19.93 3.31 -0.24
C VAL A 112 18.79 2.69 -1.05
N ASN A 113 17.78 2.17 -0.37
CA ASN A 113 16.70 1.39 -0.95
C ASN A 113 17.24 0.28 -1.87
N ASN A 114 16.68 0.16 -3.06
CA ASN A 114 17.09 -0.82 -4.06
C ASN A 114 18.18 -0.29 -5.00
N GLY A 115 18.61 0.97 -4.86
CA GLY A 115 19.58 1.63 -5.75
C GLY A 115 20.95 1.88 -5.13
N ASN A 116 21.91 2.26 -5.98
CA ASN A 116 23.21 2.75 -5.52
C ASN A 116 23.12 4.21 -5.03
N LEU A 117 24.19 4.73 -4.45
CA LEU A 117 24.22 6.10 -3.91
C LEU A 117 23.94 7.17 -4.97
N ALA A 118 24.37 6.95 -6.22
CA ALA A 118 24.12 7.89 -7.32
C ALA A 118 22.64 7.96 -7.71
N ALA A 119 21.93 6.82 -7.66
CA ALA A 119 20.49 6.78 -7.85
C ALA A 119 19.76 7.57 -6.75
N ALA A 120 20.17 7.40 -5.49
CA ALA A 120 19.60 8.16 -4.37
C ALA A 120 19.80 9.68 -4.51
N GLU A 121 20.97 10.13 -4.97
CA GLU A 121 21.28 11.56 -5.17
C GLU A 121 20.50 12.22 -6.32
N SER A 122 20.13 11.43 -7.33
CA SER A 122 19.41 11.86 -8.55
C SER A 122 17.90 11.63 -8.50
N ARG A 123 17.40 10.97 -7.44
CA ARG A 123 15.98 10.70 -7.22
C ARG A 123 15.16 11.98 -7.10
N ILE A 124 14.05 12.03 -7.84
CA ILE A 124 13.10 13.13 -7.81
C ILE A 124 12.15 12.93 -6.62
N PRO A 125 11.91 13.94 -5.77
CA PRO A 125 10.94 13.84 -4.69
C PRO A 125 9.53 13.48 -5.17
N PHE A 126 8.80 12.69 -4.40
CA PHE A 126 7.45 12.22 -4.70
C PHE A 126 6.49 13.36 -5.02
N GLU A 127 6.60 14.46 -4.29
CA GLU A 127 5.79 15.66 -4.47
C GLU A 127 6.03 16.37 -5.81
N GLU A 128 7.21 16.18 -6.42
CA GLU A 128 7.60 16.73 -7.72
C GLU A 128 7.30 15.78 -8.90
N LEU A 129 6.97 14.51 -8.60
CA LEU A 129 6.59 13.54 -9.63
C LEU A 129 5.27 13.94 -10.31
N THR A 130 5.19 13.75 -11.63
CA THR A 130 4.01 14.14 -12.41
C THR A 130 2.86 13.15 -12.20
N PRO A 131 1.74 13.56 -11.56
CA PRO A 131 0.60 12.69 -11.36
C PRO A 131 -0.12 12.40 -12.69
N ALA A 132 -0.57 11.16 -12.86
CA ALA A 132 -1.33 10.71 -14.00
C ALA A 132 -2.60 9.95 -13.55
N TYR A 133 -3.56 9.82 -14.47
CA TYR A 133 -4.64 8.87 -14.27
C TYR A 133 -4.11 7.42 -14.32
N PRO A 134 -4.75 6.49 -13.61
CA PRO A 134 -4.54 5.07 -13.83
C PRO A 134 -4.88 4.68 -15.28
N THR A 135 -3.96 3.99 -15.95
CA THR A 135 -4.11 3.51 -17.33
C THR A 135 -3.84 2.02 -17.49
N GLU A 136 -3.42 1.36 -16.40
CA GLU A 136 -3.19 -0.08 -16.34
C GLU A 136 -4.10 -0.64 -15.25
N GLN A 137 -4.97 -1.59 -15.62
CA GLN A 137 -5.88 -2.27 -14.69
C GLN A 137 -5.12 -3.32 -13.87
N PHE A 138 -5.41 -3.39 -12.57
CA PHE A 138 -5.21 -4.58 -11.77
C PHE A 138 -6.34 -5.58 -12.05
N HIS A 139 -6.02 -6.69 -12.72
CA HIS A 139 -6.92 -7.80 -12.91
C HIS A 139 -6.98 -8.62 -11.62
N LEU A 140 -8.12 -8.60 -10.95
CA LEU A 140 -8.33 -9.31 -9.69
C LEU A 140 -8.90 -10.71 -9.89
N GLU A 141 -9.32 -11.05 -11.10
CA GLU A 141 -9.68 -12.40 -11.48
C GLU A 141 -8.49 -13.37 -11.36
N THR A 142 -8.63 -14.38 -10.50
CA THR A 142 -7.65 -15.47 -10.27
C THR A 142 -8.21 -16.86 -10.58
N GLY A 143 -9.22 -16.91 -11.46
CA GLY A 143 -9.92 -18.13 -11.87
C GLY A 143 -11.40 -18.11 -11.50
N LYS A 144 -12.07 -19.22 -11.82
CA LYS A 144 -13.54 -19.34 -11.75
C LYS A 144 -14.12 -19.01 -10.38
N GLU A 145 -13.48 -19.50 -9.32
CA GLU A 145 -13.95 -19.37 -7.93
C GLU A 145 -13.70 -17.98 -7.33
N SER A 146 -12.90 -17.13 -7.98
CA SER A 146 -12.62 -15.75 -7.53
C SER A 146 -13.79 -14.81 -7.84
N ILE A 147 -14.96 -15.08 -7.27
CA ILE A 147 -16.19 -14.33 -7.56
C ILE A 147 -16.03 -12.84 -7.18
N SER A 148 -15.38 -12.54 -6.06
CA SER A 148 -15.13 -11.16 -5.61
C SER A 148 -14.24 -10.38 -6.59
N GLY A 149 -13.07 -10.95 -6.94
CA GLY A 149 -12.15 -10.32 -7.88
C GLY A 149 -12.78 -10.15 -9.26
N ARG A 150 -13.47 -11.18 -9.74
CA ARG A 150 -14.22 -11.13 -11.02
C ARG A 150 -15.30 -10.07 -11.02
N MET A 151 -16.03 -9.91 -9.92
CA MET A 151 -17.08 -8.88 -9.81
C MET A 151 -16.50 -7.48 -9.79
N ILE A 152 -15.41 -7.25 -9.05
CA ILE A 152 -14.73 -5.95 -9.04
C ILE A 152 -14.21 -5.59 -10.43
N ASP A 153 -13.56 -6.53 -11.14
CA ASP A 153 -13.03 -6.30 -12.49
C ASP A 153 -14.09 -5.86 -13.51
N VAL A 154 -15.35 -6.26 -13.31
CA VAL A 154 -16.47 -5.92 -14.20
C VAL A 154 -17.22 -4.68 -13.74
N ILE A 155 -17.37 -4.46 -12.43
CA ILE A 155 -18.24 -3.41 -11.87
C ILE A 155 -17.47 -2.16 -11.46
N ALA A 156 -16.26 -2.31 -10.92
CA ALA A 156 -15.47 -1.21 -10.38
C ALA A 156 -13.97 -1.50 -10.59
N PRO A 157 -13.50 -1.50 -11.85
CA PRO A 157 -12.12 -1.86 -12.17
C PRO A 157 -11.14 -0.96 -11.40
N ILE A 158 -10.10 -1.54 -10.84
CA ILE A 158 -9.06 -0.83 -10.07
C ILE A 158 -7.81 -0.76 -10.93
N GLY A 159 -7.18 0.41 -11.05
CA GLY A 159 -5.91 0.57 -11.75
C GLY A 159 -4.72 0.86 -10.85
N LYS A 160 -3.52 0.82 -11.44
CA LYS A 160 -2.30 1.31 -10.81
C LYS A 160 -2.40 2.80 -10.50
N GLY A 161 -2.30 3.16 -9.22
CA GLY A 161 -2.46 4.53 -8.76
C GLY A 161 -3.90 4.92 -8.39
N GLN A 162 -4.81 3.95 -8.25
CA GLN A 162 -6.21 4.22 -7.90
C GLN A 162 -6.36 4.67 -6.44
N ARG A 163 -7.37 5.54 -6.22
CA ARG A 163 -7.91 5.88 -4.90
C ARG A 163 -9.29 5.24 -4.75
N ALA A 164 -9.30 4.01 -4.26
CA ALA A 164 -10.54 3.22 -4.15
C ALA A 164 -11.07 3.24 -2.72
N LEU A 165 -12.39 3.40 -2.58
CA LEU A 165 -13.11 3.30 -1.34
C LEU A 165 -13.95 2.02 -1.33
N ILE A 166 -13.77 1.17 -0.33
CA ILE A 166 -14.72 0.10 0.01
C ILE A 166 -15.69 0.69 1.02
N VAL A 167 -16.87 1.09 0.56
CA VAL A 167 -17.90 1.74 1.36
C VAL A 167 -18.78 0.65 1.94
N ALA A 168 -18.68 0.38 3.24
CA ALA A 168 -19.29 -0.80 3.83
C ALA A 168 -19.95 -0.52 5.18
N PRO A 169 -21.19 -1.01 5.41
CA PRO A 169 -21.73 -1.06 6.76
C PRO A 169 -21.03 -2.14 7.60
N PRO A 170 -21.15 -2.07 8.94
CA PRO A 170 -20.70 -3.14 9.82
C PRO A 170 -21.29 -4.50 9.39
N LYS A 171 -20.47 -5.56 9.47
CA LYS A 171 -20.85 -6.95 9.12
C LYS A 171 -21.22 -7.19 7.64
N ALA A 172 -20.81 -6.32 6.72
CA ALA A 172 -21.05 -6.51 5.29
C ALA A 172 -19.99 -7.37 4.56
N GLY A 173 -18.95 -7.84 5.28
CA GLY A 173 -17.87 -8.65 4.70
C GLY A 173 -16.66 -7.85 4.20
N LYS A 174 -16.39 -6.67 4.78
CA LYS A 174 -15.23 -5.81 4.44
C LYS A 174 -13.89 -6.58 4.46
N THR A 175 -13.66 -7.36 5.52
CA THR A 175 -12.41 -8.07 5.76
C THR A 175 -12.19 -9.15 4.71
N MET A 176 -13.23 -9.93 4.40
CA MET A 176 -13.22 -10.94 3.33
C MET A 176 -12.90 -10.31 1.96
N LEU A 177 -13.44 -9.11 1.69
CA LEU A 177 -13.17 -8.42 0.44
C LEU A 177 -11.72 -7.93 0.37
N ILE A 178 -11.18 -7.34 1.44
CA ILE A 178 -9.77 -6.91 1.53
C ILE A 178 -8.84 -8.10 1.30
N SER A 179 -9.03 -9.21 2.01
CA SER A 179 -8.20 -10.41 1.86
C SER A 179 -8.28 -10.99 0.45
N SER A 180 -9.47 -10.99 -0.16
CA SER A 180 -9.64 -11.44 -1.55
C SER A 180 -8.90 -10.55 -2.55
N VAL A 181 -8.95 -9.22 -2.38
CA VAL A 181 -8.21 -8.28 -3.24
C VAL A 181 -6.71 -8.45 -3.05
N ALA A 182 -6.24 -8.57 -1.81
CA ALA A 182 -4.82 -8.77 -1.48
C ALA A 182 -4.25 -10.01 -2.16
N ASN A 183 -4.90 -11.16 -1.96
CA ASN A 183 -4.46 -12.43 -2.55
C ASN A 183 -4.48 -12.40 -4.08
N SER A 184 -5.46 -11.70 -4.68
CA SER A 184 -5.52 -11.54 -6.14
C SER A 184 -4.37 -10.71 -6.68
N LEU A 185 -4.01 -9.62 -5.99
CA LEU A 185 -2.87 -8.78 -6.34
C LEU A 185 -1.55 -9.53 -6.20
N ILE A 186 -1.34 -10.24 -5.09
CA ILE A 186 -0.13 -11.05 -4.84
C ILE A 186 0.05 -12.11 -5.94
N GLN A 187 -1.03 -12.80 -6.32
CA GLN A 187 -0.98 -13.84 -7.33
C GLN A 187 -0.71 -13.29 -8.74
N ASN A 188 -1.41 -12.23 -9.13
CA ASN A 188 -1.37 -11.73 -10.51
C ASN A 188 -0.22 -10.71 -10.75
N TYR A 189 0.26 -10.05 -9.70
CA TYR A 189 1.24 -8.98 -9.77
C TYR A 189 2.39 -9.19 -8.76
N PRO A 190 3.25 -10.22 -8.96
CA PRO A 190 4.31 -10.57 -8.01
C PRO A 190 5.42 -9.50 -7.85
N LYS A 191 5.42 -8.46 -8.70
CA LYS A 191 6.33 -7.31 -8.60
C LYS A 191 5.73 -6.12 -7.84
N THR A 192 4.43 -6.14 -7.59
CA THR A 192 3.71 -5.09 -6.86
C THR A 192 3.73 -5.47 -5.38
N GLU A 193 4.20 -4.57 -4.52
CA GLU A 193 4.16 -4.82 -3.09
C GLU A 193 2.76 -4.53 -2.54
N VAL A 194 2.21 -5.50 -1.82
CA VAL A 194 0.89 -5.40 -1.20
C VAL A 194 1.07 -5.23 0.31
N TRP A 195 0.65 -4.08 0.82
CA TRP A 195 0.72 -3.75 2.23
C TRP A 195 -0.69 -3.65 2.80
N ILE A 196 -0.91 -4.23 3.97
CA ILE A 196 -2.19 -4.14 4.68
C ILE A 196 -1.95 -3.28 5.93
N LEU A 197 -2.72 -2.19 6.06
CA LEU A 197 -2.66 -1.27 7.19
C LEU A 197 -3.96 -1.35 7.99
N LEU A 198 -3.89 -1.94 9.18
CA LEU A 198 -5.00 -2.14 10.09
C LEU A 198 -4.95 -1.13 11.24
N ILE A 199 -5.95 -0.27 11.34
CA ILE A 199 -6.02 0.81 12.30
C ILE A 199 -7.24 0.63 13.19
N ASP A 200 -7.01 0.59 14.51
CA ASP A 200 -8.06 0.48 15.53
C ASP A 200 -8.97 -0.74 15.27
N GLU A 201 -8.36 -1.83 14.81
CA GLU A 201 -9.03 -3.10 14.55
C GLU A 201 -8.73 -4.11 15.66
N ARG A 202 -9.58 -5.15 15.75
CA ARG A 202 -9.44 -6.17 16.79
C ARG A 202 -8.24 -7.10 16.57
N PRO A 203 -7.52 -7.51 17.63
CA PRO A 203 -6.36 -8.41 17.52
C PRO A 203 -6.64 -9.73 16.80
N GLU A 204 -7.82 -10.31 16.98
CA GLU A 204 -8.22 -11.54 16.29
C GLU A 204 -8.40 -11.33 14.78
N GLU A 205 -8.91 -10.17 14.35
CA GLU A 205 -9.04 -9.84 12.93
C GLU A 205 -7.67 -9.55 12.29
N VAL A 206 -6.74 -8.96 13.05
CA VAL A 206 -5.34 -8.79 12.63
C VAL A 206 -4.66 -10.15 12.42
N THR A 207 -4.92 -11.10 13.32
CA THR A 207 -4.34 -12.45 13.26
C THR A 207 -4.88 -13.22 12.06
N ASP A 208 -6.19 -13.20 11.85
CA ASP A 208 -6.84 -13.82 10.68
C ASP A 208 -6.27 -13.31 9.35
N ILE A 209 -6.03 -12.00 9.21
CA ILE A 209 -5.42 -11.43 8.00
C ILE A 209 -4.00 -11.94 7.79
N LYS A 210 -3.19 -12.00 8.85
CA LYS A 210 -1.80 -12.48 8.76
C LYS A 210 -1.72 -13.95 8.33
N GLU A 211 -2.66 -14.76 8.80
CA GLU A 211 -2.72 -16.18 8.45
C GLU A 211 -3.25 -16.40 7.02
N ASN A 212 -4.22 -15.59 6.57
CA ASN A 212 -4.87 -15.76 5.26
C ASN A 212 -4.18 -15.02 4.10
N VAL A 213 -3.26 -14.09 4.37
CA VAL A 213 -2.58 -13.26 3.35
C VAL A 213 -1.06 -13.30 3.53
N THR A 214 -0.46 -14.45 3.27
CA THR A 214 0.98 -14.72 3.54
C THR A 214 1.96 -13.98 2.64
N GLY A 215 1.51 -13.35 1.55
CA GLY A 215 2.35 -12.56 0.63
C GLY A 215 2.29 -11.05 0.83
N ALA A 216 1.54 -10.55 1.82
CA ALA A 216 1.45 -9.12 2.11
C ALA A 216 2.26 -8.73 3.35
N GLU A 217 2.80 -7.50 3.35
CA GLU A 217 3.31 -6.89 4.59
C GLU A 217 2.14 -6.36 5.42
N VAL A 218 1.93 -6.90 6.62
CA VAL A 218 0.83 -6.50 7.51
C VAL A 218 1.32 -5.58 8.61
N TYR A 219 0.84 -4.34 8.59
CA TYR A 219 1.03 -3.31 9.60
C TYR A 219 -0.26 -3.15 10.39
N ALA A 220 -0.18 -3.21 11.72
CA ALA A 220 -1.36 -3.11 12.57
C ALA A 220 -1.09 -2.24 13.79
N SER A 221 -2.10 -1.48 14.19
CA SER A 221 -2.18 -0.72 15.43
C SER A 221 -3.58 -0.98 15.99
N THR A 222 -3.68 -1.86 16.99
CA THR A 222 -4.97 -2.38 17.49
C THR A 222 -5.71 -1.34 18.34
N PHE A 223 -7.00 -1.57 18.61
CA PHE A 223 -7.84 -0.63 19.37
C PHE A 223 -7.37 -0.37 20.82
N ASP A 224 -6.49 -1.21 21.36
CA ASP A 224 -5.93 -1.05 22.72
C ASP A 224 -4.80 0.00 22.77
N GLU A 225 -4.32 0.47 21.62
CA GLU A 225 -3.20 1.41 21.53
C GLU A 225 -3.65 2.88 21.57
N ASP A 226 -2.74 3.78 21.97
CA ASP A 226 -3.01 5.22 21.96
C ASP A 226 -3.28 5.71 20.50
N PRO A 227 -4.28 6.58 20.26
CA PRO A 227 -4.56 7.10 18.92
C PRO A 227 -3.38 7.81 18.23
N ARG A 228 -2.40 8.33 18.99
CA ARG A 228 -1.14 8.85 18.46
C ARG A 228 -0.32 7.76 17.76
N ASN A 229 -0.41 6.51 18.22
CA ASN A 229 0.28 5.40 17.58
C ASN A 229 -0.35 5.09 16.22
N HIS A 230 -1.68 5.12 16.10
CA HIS A 230 -2.37 4.95 14.82
C HIS A 230 -1.88 5.98 13.77
N ILE A 231 -1.76 7.24 14.19
CA ILE A 231 -1.25 8.34 13.35
C ILE A 231 0.21 8.05 12.95
N LYS A 232 1.08 7.78 13.94
CA LYS A 232 2.51 7.53 13.73
C LYS A 232 2.76 6.36 12.78
N VAL A 233 2.08 5.23 12.98
CA VAL A 233 2.20 4.05 12.11
C VAL A 233 1.77 4.41 10.69
N THR A 234 0.61 5.05 10.52
CA THR A 234 0.09 5.45 9.20
C THR A 234 1.06 6.37 8.46
N GLU A 235 1.57 7.42 9.10
CA GLU A 235 2.49 8.38 8.48
C GLU A 235 3.83 7.72 8.10
N SER A 236 4.36 6.85 8.95
CA SER A 236 5.58 6.09 8.66
C SER A 236 5.42 5.19 7.43
N ILE A 237 4.29 4.48 7.33
CA ILE A 237 3.99 3.63 6.17
C ILE A 237 3.79 4.46 4.91
N LEU A 238 3.14 5.62 4.99
CA LEU A 238 2.98 6.50 3.84
C LEU A 238 4.35 6.98 3.31
N GLU A 239 5.25 7.42 4.20
CA GLU A 239 6.59 7.85 3.78
C GLU A 239 7.40 6.70 3.18
N LYS A 240 7.35 5.50 3.78
CA LYS A 240 7.96 4.29 3.19
C LYS A 240 7.44 4.03 1.77
N ALA A 241 6.12 4.12 1.56
CA ALA A 241 5.50 3.91 0.25
C ALA A 241 5.98 4.94 -0.77
N LYS A 242 6.02 6.23 -0.40
CA LYS A 242 6.50 7.30 -1.27
C LYS A 242 7.94 7.05 -1.74
N ARG A 243 8.84 6.65 -0.83
CA ARG A 243 10.25 6.36 -1.17
C ARG A 243 10.36 5.25 -2.21
N LYS A 244 9.56 4.19 -2.09
CA LYS A 244 9.53 3.09 -3.06
C LYS A 244 8.95 3.50 -4.42
N VAL A 245 7.91 4.33 -4.43
CA VAL A 245 7.33 4.84 -5.67
C VAL A 245 8.28 5.79 -6.41
N GLU A 246 9.05 6.59 -5.67
CA GLU A 246 10.14 7.41 -6.25
C GLU A 246 11.21 6.55 -6.93
N ASP A 247 11.44 5.32 -6.45
CA ASP A 247 12.36 4.35 -7.03
C ASP A 247 11.72 3.55 -8.20
N GLY A 248 10.47 3.87 -8.57
CA GLY A 248 9.78 3.25 -9.70
C GLY A 248 8.93 2.03 -9.35
N GLU A 249 8.72 1.73 -8.07
CA GLU A 249 7.97 0.57 -7.63
C GLU A 249 6.45 0.81 -7.61
N ASP A 250 5.68 -0.26 -7.83
CA ASP A 250 4.21 -0.25 -7.69
C ASP A 250 3.84 -0.73 -6.28
N ILE A 251 3.20 0.14 -5.50
CA ILE A 251 2.79 -0.13 -4.11
C ILE A 251 1.28 -0.08 -4.01
N VAL A 252 0.68 -1.08 -3.35
CA VAL A 252 -0.74 -1.10 -3.00
C VAL A 252 -0.88 -1.14 -1.47
N ILE A 253 -1.58 -0.15 -0.92
CA ILE A 253 -1.95 -0.12 0.50
C ILE A 253 -3.44 -0.44 0.62
N LEU A 254 -3.75 -1.55 1.29
CA LEU A 254 -5.10 -1.96 1.68
C LEU A 254 -5.32 -1.51 3.12
N MET A 255 -6.23 -0.57 3.35
CA MET A 255 -6.41 0.05 4.66
C MET A 255 -7.77 -0.30 5.28
N ASP A 256 -7.75 -0.74 6.54
CA ASP A 256 -8.96 -0.96 7.36
C ASP A 256 -8.81 -0.27 8.73
N SER A 257 -9.35 0.92 8.98
CA SER A 257 -10.18 1.74 8.07
C SER A 257 -9.81 3.21 8.09
N LEU A 258 -10.14 3.90 6.98
CA LEU A 258 -9.95 5.35 6.85
C LEU A 258 -10.86 6.14 7.81
N THR A 259 -12.05 5.61 8.12
CA THR A 259 -12.95 6.18 9.13
C THR A 259 -12.30 6.20 10.51
N ARG A 260 -11.68 5.09 10.92
CA ARG A 260 -11.00 4.99 12.23
C ARG A 260 -9.78 5.91 12.32
N LEU A 261 -9.00 6.01 11.24
CA LEU A 261 -7.90 6.97 11.17
C LEU A 261 -8.40 8.42 11.32
N ALA A 262 -9.48 8.79 10.62
CA ALA A 262 -10.04 10.13 10.73
C ALA A 262 -10.52 10.46 12.16
N ARG A 263 -11.11 9.47 12.86
CA ARG A 263 -11.47 9.60 14.28
C ARG A 263 -10.23 9.80 15.15
N ALA A 264 -9.15 9.05 14.93
CA ALA A 264 -7.90 9.20 15.67
C ALA A 264 -7.32 10.62 15.52
N TYR A 265 -7.25 11.16 14.30
CA TYR A 265 -6.84 12.54 14.09
C TYR A 265 -7.75 13.56 14.78
N ASN A 266 -9.06 13.34 14.76
CA ASN A 266 -10.01 14.24 15.44
C ASN A 266 -9.88 14.22 16.97
N ILE A 267 -9.38 13.13 17.57
CA ILE A 267 -9.09 13.06 18.99
C ILE A 267 -7.78 13.77 19.34
N ILE A 268 -6.76 13.63 18.50
CA ILE A 268 -5.39 14.10 18.79
C ILE A 268 -5.16 15.56 18.44
N ILE A 269 -5.77 16.05 17.35
CA ILE A 269 -5.52 17.42 16.87
C ILE A 269 -6.15 18.43 17.82
N PRO A 270 -5.41 19.46 18.26
CA PRO A 270 -5.97 20.55 19.05
C PRO A 270 -7.12 21.21 18.32
N SER A 271 -8.24 21.43 19.02
CA SER A 271 -9.40 22.07 18.40
C SER A 271 -9.08 23.48 17.89
N SER A 272 -9.48 23.74 16.65
CA SER A 272 -9.46 25.06 16.03
C SER A 272 -10.56 26.00 16.54
N GLY A 273 -11.46 25.50 17.40
CA GLY A 273 -12.66 26.21 17.86
C GLY A 273 -13.79 26.23 16.83
N LYS A 274 -13.61 25.63 15.65
CA LYS A 274 -14.64 25.50 14.60
C LYS A 274 -15.01 24.03 14.42
N LEU A 275 -16.28 23.70 14.65
CA LEU A 275 -16.80 22.36 14.42
C LEU A 275 -17.75 22.37 13.23
N ILE A 276 -17.62 21.37 12.37
CA ILE A 276 -18.62 21.06 11.34
C ILE A 276 -19.62 20.03 11.87
N SER A 277 -20.63 19.71 11.06
CA SER A 277 -21.62 18.66 11.38
C SER A 277 -20.92 17.37 11.80
N GLY A 278 -21.49 16.67 12.78
CA GLY A 278 -20.88 15.45 13.34
C GLY A 278 -19.79 15.68 14.38
N GLY A 279 -19.52 16.94 14.79
CA GLY A 279 -18.56 17.24 15.86
C GLY A 279 -17.10 17.09 15.41
N ILE A 280 -16.85 17.24 14.10
CA ILE A 280 -15.52 17.11 13.51
C ILE A 280 -14.87 18.48 13.41
N ASP A 281 -13.59 18.56 13.74
CA ASP A 281 -12.78 19.71 13.39
C ASP A 281 -12.31 19.59 11.93
N PRO A 282 -12.56 20.59 11.05
CA PRO A 282 -12.10 20.54 9.65
C PRO A 282 -10.60 20.28 9.50
N THR A 283 -9.79 20.77 10.44
CA THR A 283 -8.33 20.56 10.42
C THR A 283 -7.96 19.09 10.69
N ALA A 284 -8.82 18.36 11.40
CA ALA A 284 -8.60 16.94 11.65
C ALA A 284 -8.77 16.07 10.39
N LEU A 285 -9.57 16.52 9.43
CA LEU A 285 -9.77 15.80 8.16
C LEU A 285 -8.65 16.04 7.15
N TYR A 286 -7.82 17.07 7.35
CA TYR A 286 -6.73 17.41 6.44
C TYR A 286 -5.75 16.24 6.24
N TYR A 287 -5.27 15.65 7.33
CA TYR A 287 -4.24 14.60 7.27
C TYR A 287 -4.76 13.27 6.69
N PRO A 288 -5.92 12.73 7.10
CA PRO A 288 -6.52 11.58 6.42
C PRO A 288 -6.79 11.82 4.94
N LYS A 289 -7.26 13.02 4.56
CA LYS A 289 -7.47 13.39 3.16
C LYS A 289 -6.17 13.43 2.39
N ASN A 290 -5.12 13.96 2.98
CA ASN A 290 -3.79 13.97 2.38
C ASN A 290 -3.25 12.54 2.21
N PHE A 291 -3.38 11.67 3.22
CA PHE A 291 -3.02 10.26 3.14
C PHE A 291 -3.71 9.58 1.94
N PHE A 292 -5.05 9.64 1.89
CA PHE A 292 -5.80 8.99 0.81
C PHE A 292 -5.55 9.65 -0.55
N GLY A 293 -5.41 10.98 -0.58
CA GLY A 293 -5.11 11.78 -1.77
C GLY A 293 -3.68 11.59 -2.30
N THR A 294 -2.78 11.00 -1.52
CA THR A 294 -1.40 10.73 -1.95
C THR A 294 -1.37 9.67 -3.06
N ALA A 295 -2.32 8.72 -3.06
CA ALA A 295 -2.42 7.69 -4.09
C ALA A 295 -2.65 8.27 -5.49
N ARG A 296 -1.76 7.91 -6.40
CA ARG A 296 -1.67 8.41 -7.77
C ARG A 296 -0.79 7.49 -8.62
N ASN A 297 -1.05 7.48 -9.91
CA ASN A 297 -0.13 6.92 -10.90
C ASN A 297 0.94 7.96 -11.21
N ILE A 298 2.20 7.56 -11.44
CA ILE A 298 3.28 8.47 -11.82
C ILE A 298 3.65 8.26 -13.29
N ARG A 299 3.70 9.35 -14.06
CA ARG A 299 4.14 9.28 -15.45
C ARG A 299 5.62 8.91 -15.52
N GLY A 300 5.92 7.75 -16.11
CA GLY A 300 7.30 7.28 -16.29
C GLY A 300 7.97 6.78 -15.01
N GLY A 301 7.18 6.49 -13.97
CA GLY A 301 7.65 5.96 -12.69
C GLY A 301 6.73 4.84 -12.19
N GLY A 302 6.74 4.62 -10.87
CA GLY A 302 5.89 3.64 -10.20
C GLY A 302 4.47 4.16 -9.95
N SER A 303 3.75 3.51 -9.04
CA SER A 303 2.40 3.94 -8.67
C SER A 303 2.10 3.68 -7.20
N LEU A 304 1.34 4.59 -6.57
CA LEU A 304 0.79 4.37 -5.24
C LEU A 304 -0.72 4.18 -5.34
N THR A 305 -1.18 2.97 -5.05
CA THR A 305 -2.60 2.63 -5.00
C THR A 305 -3.03 2.53 -3.54
N ILE A 306 -4.13 3.20 -3.17
CA ILE A 306 -4.73 3.07 -1.84
C ILE A 306 -6.17 2.59 -2.01
N ILE A 307 -6.47 1.44 -1.40
CA ILE A 307 -7.81 0.88 -1.31
C ILE A 307 -8.18 0.88 0.16
N ALA A 308 -9.09 1.76 0.57
CA ALA A 308 -9.41 1.95 1.97
C ALA A 308 -10.89 1.68 2.26
N THR A 309 -11.18 1.06 3.40
CA THR A 309 -12.56 0.92 3.88
C THR A 309 -13.04 2.21 4.52
N VAL A 310 -14.31 2.53 4.29
CA VAL A 310 -15.04 3.60 4.96
C VAL A 310 -16.35 3.04 5.47
N LEU A 311 -16.63 3.30 6.75
CA LEU A 311 -17.84 2.84 7.41
C LEU A 311 -19.01 3.76 7.10
N ILE A 312 -20.16 3.16 6.77
CA ILE A 312 -21.47 3.83 6.62
C ILE A 312 -22.53 3.11 7.47
N ASP A 313 -23.70 3.73 7.62
CA ASP A 313 -24.85 3.17 8.34
C ASP A 313 -24.49 2.71 9.78
N THR A 314 -23.58 3.42 10.44
CA THR A 314 -23.17 3.16 11.83
C THR A 314 -24.08 3.82 12.86
N GLY A 315 -24.97 4.72 12.41
CA GLY A 315 -25.77 5.59 13.26
C GLY A 315 -25.01 6.83 13.77
N SER A 316 -23.73 6.99 13.40
CA SER A 316 -22.92 8.15 13.75
C SER A 316 -22.92 9.18 12.62
N LYS A 317 -23.45 10.38 12.89
CA LYS A 317 -23.35 11.52 11.96
C LYS A 317 -21.92 11.89 11.62
N MET A 318 -20.97 11.62 12.52
CA MET A 318 -19.55 11.82 12.26
C MET A 318 -19.08 10.96 11.09
N ASP A 319 -19.46 9.69 11.06
CA ASP A 319 -19.02 8.76 10.01
C ASP A 319 -19.63 9.13 8.65
N ASP A 320 -20.89 9.57 8.64
CA ASP A 320 -21.56 10.04 7.42
C ASP A 320 -20.80 11.25 6.80
N VAL A 321 -20.39 12.21 7.63
CA VAL A 321 -19.61 13.37 7.19
C VAL A 321 -18.22 12.96 6.73
N ILE A 322 -17.54 12.06 7.47
CA ILE A 322 -16.25 11.51 7.07
C ILE A 322 -16.34 10.85 5.67
N TYR A 323 -17.37 10.05 5.43
CA TYR A 323 -17.59 9.39 4.15
C TYR A 323 -17.76 10.38 3.00
N GLU A 324 -18.64 11.39 3.16
CA GLU A 324 -18.86 12.39 2.10
C GLU A 324 -17.57 13.17 1.76
N GLU A 325 -16.76 13.47 2.78
CA GLU A 325 -15.48 14.14 2.60
C GLU A 325 -14.47 13.30 1.80
N PHE A 326 -14.40 11.98 2.03
CA PHE A 326 -13.52 11.09 1.27
C PHE A 326 -14.05 10.72 -0.11
N LYS A 327 -15.37 10.65 -0.28
CA LYS A 327 -16.01 10.43 -1.58
C LYS A 327 -15.60 11.48 -2.61
N SER A 328 -15.43 12.72 -2.18
CA SER A 328 -14.94 13.80 -3.04
C SER A 328 -13.49 13.59 -3.51
N THR A 329 -12.69 12.85 -2.73
CA THR A 329 -11.24 12.62 -2.96
C THR A 329 -10.99 11.36 -3.80
N GLY A 330 -11.81 10.33 -3.60
CA GLY A 330 -11.74 9.05 -4.29
C GLY A 330 -12.12 9.11 -5.77
N ASN A 331 -11.70 8.09 -6.52
CA ASN A 331 -12.05 7.93 -7.93
C ASN A 331 -12.55 6.51 -8.27
N CYS A 332 -12.65 5.62 -7.30
CA CYS A 332 -13.34 4.32 -7.39
C CYS A 332 -14.11 4.09 -6.07
N GLU A 333 -15.34 3.60 -6.18
CA GLU A 333 -16.18 3.25 -5.03
C GLU A 333 -16.74 1.84 -5.21
N ILE A 334 -16.57 1.00 -4.19
CA ILE A 334 -17.12 -0.35 -4.09
C ILE A 334 -18.04 -0.36 -2.87
N HIS A 335 -19.34 -0.32 -3.13
CA HIS A 335 -20.35 -0.28 -2.09
C HIS A 335 -20.74 -1.70 -1.67
N LEU A 336 -20.71 -1.99 -0.38
CA LEU A 336 -21.27 -3.20 0.19
C LEU A 336 -22.65 -2.92 0.79
N ASP A 337 -23.59 -3.82 0.55
CA ASP A 337 -24.98 -3.67 0.96
C ASP A 337 -25.31 -4.66 2.10
N ARG A 338 -25.85 -4.12 3.21
CA ARG A 338 -26.21 -4.90 4.40
C ARG A 338 -27.29 -5.93 4.10
N HIS A 339 -28.27 -5.59 3.27
CA HIS A 339 -29.38 -6.48 2.92
C HIS A 339 -28.89 -7.70 2.14
N LEU A 340 -27.92 -7.52 1.23
CA LEU A 340 -27.28 -8.66 0.55
C LEU A 340 -26.57 -9.60 1.54
N SER A 341 -25.83 -9.05 2.50
CA SER A 341 -25.15 -9.82 3.55
C SER A 341 -26.14 -10.59 4.44
N GLU A 342 -27.24 -9.97 4.84
CA GLU A 342 -28.32 -10.59 5.63
C GLU A 342 -28.99 -11.76 4.89
N LEU A 343 -29.14 -11.64 3.57
CA LEU A 343 -29.60 -12.71 2.69
C LEU A 343 -28.52 -13.75 2.34
N ARG A 344 -27.32 -13.65 2.92
CA ARG A 344 -26.17 -14.53 2.66
C ARG A 344 -25.70 -14.52 1.20
N ILE A 345 -25.91 -13.42 0.50
CA ILE A 345 -25.43 -13.23 -0.88
C ILE A 345 -24.04 -12.60 -0.82
N PHE A 346 -23.01 -13.37 -1.15
CA PHE A 346 -21.62 -12.92 -1.17
C PHE A 346 -20.98 -13.11 -2.56
N PRO A 347 -20.15 -12.15 -3.02
CA PRO A 347 -19.82 -10.88 -2.37
C PRO A 347 -21.02 -9.92 -2.32
N ALA A 348 -21.16 -9.18 -1.22
CA ALA A 348 -22.31 -8.32 -0.94
C ALA A 348 -22.20 -6.95 -1.64
N ILE A 349 -21.73 -6.91 -2.90
CA ILE A 349 -21.46 -5.67 -3.63
C ILE A 349 -22.75 -5.13 -4.26
N ASP A 350 -23.06 -3.85 -4.00
CA ASP A 350 -24.09 -3.10 -4.70
C ASP A 350 -23.56 -2.70 -6.08
N ILE A 351 -24.03 -3.43 -7.10
CA ILE A 351 -23.66 -3.24 -8.51
C ILE A 351 -24.03 -1.84 -9.02
N GLN A 352 -25.12 -1.26 -8.52
CA GLN A 352 -25.65 0.00 -9.05
C GLN A 352 -24.86 1.19 -8.49
N LYS A 353 -24.48 1.14 -7.20
CA LYS A 353 -23.71 2.20 -6.54
C LYS A 353 -22.21 2.12 -6.81
N SER A 354 -21.69 0.94 -7.13
CA SER A 354 -20.24 0.75 -7.33
C SER A 354 -19.78 1.15 -8.74
N GLY A 355 -18.60 1.74 -8.85
CA GLY A 355 -18.02 2.13 -10.13
C GLY A 355 -16.69 2.87 -10.03
N THR A 356 -16.03 3.02 -11.17
CA THR A 356 -14.75 3.72 -11.31
C THR A 356 -14.87 4.89 -12.27
N ARG A 357 -14.36 6.07 -11.86
CA ARG A 357 -14.28 7.24 -12.75
C ARG A 357 -13.23 7.00 -13.83
N LYS A 358 -13.54 7.40 -15.07
CA LYS A 358 -12.68 7.22 -16.24
C LYS A 358 -12.27 5.76 -16.52
N GLU A 359 -13.19 4.82 -16.32
CA GLU A 359 -12.95 3.39 -16.56
C GLU A 359 -12.57 3.07 -18.02
N GLU A 360 -12.86 3.97 -18.97
CA GLU A 360 -12.41 3.87 -20.36
C GLU A 360 -10.88 3.94 -20.53
N LEU A 361 -10.15 4.44 -19.53
CA LEU A 361 -8.69 4.40 -19.50
C LEU A 361 -8.13 3.04 -19.05
N LEU A 362 -8.96 2.23 -18.39
CA LEU A 362 -8.58 0.92 -17.84
C LEU A 362 -9.07 -0.23 -18.73
N ILE A 363 -10.27 -0.08 -19.29
CA ILE A 363 -10.94 -1.12 -20.08
C ILE A 363 -10.98 -0.71 -21.54
N GLY A 364 -10.45 -1.56 -22.42
CA GLY A 364 -10.52 -1.35 -23.86
C GLY A 364 -11.96 -1.24 -24.37
N LYS A 365 -12.20 -0.31 -25.31
CA LYS A 365 -13.53 0.08 -25.83
C LYS A 365 -14.49 -1.08 -26.09
N ARG A 366 -14.04 -2.13 -26.79
CA ARG A 366 -14.87 -3.31 -27.11
C ARG A 366 -15.37 -4.05 -25.87
N LYS A 367 -14.54 -4.17 -24.83
CA LYS A 367 -14.90 -4.82 -23.57
C LYS A 367 -15.81 -3.90 -22.75
N LEU A 368 -15.53 -2.61 -22.74
CA LEU A 368 -16.32 -1.61 -22.02
C LEU A 368 -17.77 -1.53 -22.51
N ASP A 369 -17.99 -1.55 -23.83
CA ASP A 369 -19.34 -1.55 -24.40
C ASP A 369 -20.17 -2.75 -23.90
N LYS A 370 -19.53 -3.91 -23.72
CA LYS A 370 -20.16 -5.12 -23.16
C LYS A 370 -20.49 -4.94 -21.69
N VAL A 371 -19.55 -4.42 -20.91
CA VAL A 371 -19.75 -4.12 -19.48
C VAL A 371 -20.95 -3.18 -19.29
N TRP A 372 -21.03 -2.10 -20.07
CA TRP A 372 -22.15 -1.15 -19.98
C TRP A 372 -23.50 -1.76 -20.36
N LYS A 373 -23.55 -2.65 -21.35
CA LYS A 373 -24.78 -3.40 -21.68
C LYS A 373 -25.25 -4.23 -20.48
N ILE A 374 -24.34 -4.96 -19.85
CA ILE A 374 -24.65 -5.79 -18.67
C ILE A 374 -25.11 -4.91 -17.50
N ARG A 375 -24.41 -3.80 -17.23
CA ARG A 375 -24.81 -2.86 -16.18
C ARG A 375 -26.23 -2.32 -16.39
N ARG A 376 -26.59 -1.93 -17.63
CA ARG A 376 -27.95 -1.47 -17.98
C ARG A 376 -29.02 -2.56 -17.84
N MET A 377 -28.65 -3.82 -18.04
CA MET A 377 -29.56 -4.94 -17.84
C MET A 377 -29.79 -5.17 -16.34
N LEU A 378 -28.70 -5.24 -15.56
CA LEU A 378 -28.75 -5.46 -14.11
C LEU A 378 -29.40 -4.28 -13.37
N SER A 379 -29.31 -3.05 -13.87
CA SER A 379 -29.95 -1.88 -13.25
C SER A 379 -31.48 -1.90 -13.31
N LYS A 380 -32.07 -2.78 -14.14
CA LYS A 380 -33.53 -2.97 -14.19
C LYS A 380 -34.05 -3.94 -13.13
N MET A 381 -33.15 -4.68 -12.47
CA MET A 381 -33.47 -5.62 -11.41
C MET A 381 -33.33 -4.94 -10.04
N ASP A 382 -33.98 -5.49 -9.02
CA ASP A 382 -33.66 -5.14 -7.64
C ASP A 382 -32.23 -5.60 -7.28
N ARG A 383 -31.66 -5.04 -6.20
CA ARG A 383 -30.25 -5.27 -5.82
C ARG A 383 -29.92 -6.75 -5.59
N ALA A 384 -30.81 -7.49 -4.92
CA ALA A 384 -30.57 -8.90 -4.59
C ALA A 384 -30.62 -9.76 -5.85
N THR A 385 -31.62 -9.56 -6.70
CA THR A 385 -31.74 -10.27 -7.98
C THR A 385 -30.57 -9.94 -8.92
N ALA A 386 -30.15 -8.68 -8.99
CA ALA A 386 -29.00 -8.27 -9.79
C ALA A 386 -27.71 -8.99 -9.34
N ALA A 387 -27.41 -8.96 -8.04
CA ALA A 387 -26.24 -9.61 -7.47
C ALA A 387 -26.27 -11.13 -7.72
N GLN A 388 -27.39 -11.80 -7.43
CA GLN A 388 -27.53 -13.24 -7.66
C GLN A 388 -27.40 -13.62 -9.14
N THR A 389 -27.95 -12.81 -10.04
CA THR A 389 -27.86 -13.04 -11.48
C THR A 389 -26.41 -13.00 -11.95
N LEU A 390 -25.66 -11.96 -11.54
CA LEU A 390 -24.25 -11.82 -11.87
C LEU A 390 -23.40 -12.96 -11.28
N ILE A 391 -23.60 -13.29 -10.00
CA ILE A 391 -22.90 -14.40 -9.31
C ILE A 391 -23.20 -15.74 -10.00
N ARG A 392 -24.46 -15.99 -10.38
CA ARG A 392 -24.85 -17.20 -11.10
C ARG A 392 -24.17 -17.29 -12.47
N GLY A 393 -24.10 -16.18 -13.21
CA GLY A 393 -23.36 -16.11 -14.46
C GLY A 393 -21.87 -16.42 -14.27
N MET A 394 -21.25 -15.86 -13.24
CA MET A 394 -19.84 -16.11 -12.90
C MET A 394 -19.60 -17.59 -12.56
N ARG A 395 -20.48 -18.22 -11.77
CA ARG A 395 -20.36 -19.65 -11.44
C ARG A 395 -20.52 -20.56 -12.67
N LYS A 396 -21.27 -20.13 -13.68
CA LYS A 396 -21.46 -20.88 -14.94
C LYS A 396 -20.30 -20.71 -15.94
N THR A 397 -19.40 -19.75 -15.72
CA THR A 397 -18.37 -19.38 -16.71
C THR A 397 -16.98 -19.41 -16.08
N ASP A 398 -15.99 -19.83 -16.85
CA ASP A 398 -14.64 -20.01 -16.31
C ASP A 398 -13.89 -18.70 -16.12
N ASN A 399 -14.25 -17.65 -16.88
CA ASN A 399 -13.64 -16.34 -16.79
C ASN A 399 -14.57 -15.18 -17.15
N ASN A 400 -14.12 -13.94 -16.92
CA ASN A 400 -14.89 -12.73 -17.23
C ASN A 400 -15.16 -12.53 -18.72
N GLU A 401 -14.28 -12.97 -19.62
CA GLU A 401 -14.55 -12.85 -21.06
C GLU A 401 -15.74 -13.72 -21.49
N SER A 402 -15.81 -14.93 -20.95
CA SER A 402 -16.90 -15.88 -21.15
C SER A 402 -18.19 -15.37 -20.50
N LEU A 403 -18.09 -14.78 -19.31
CA LEU A 403 -19.20 -14.10 -18.64
C LEU A 403 -19.80 -13.00 -19.51
N LEU A 404 -18.97 -12.07 -20.01
CA LEU A 404 -19.42 -10.98 -20.85
C LEU A 404 -20.10 -11.49 -22.12
N SER A 405 -19.60 -12.59 -22.68
CA SER A 405 -20.17 -13.21 -23.88
C SER A 405 -21.50 -13.90 -23.61
N LEU A 406 -21.66 -14.56 -22.45
CA LEU A 406 -22.91 -15.19 -22.02
C LEU A 406 -24.04 -14.16 -21.93
N PHE A 407 -23.83 -13.06 -21.21
CA PHE A 407 -24.87 -12.04 -21.01
C PHE A 407 -25.29 -11.31 -22.30
N ILE A 408 -24.39 -11.19 -23.27
CA ILE A 408 -24.75 -10.58 -24.57
C ILE A 408 -25.70 -11.49 -25.32
N LYS A 409 -25.45 -12.80 -25.33
CA LYS A 409 -26.35 -13.77 -25.96
C LYS A 409 -27.72 -13.79 -25.28
N GLU A 410 -27.75 -13.75 -23.94
CA GLU A 410 -29.00 -13.75 -23.19
C GLU A 410 -29.79 -12.43 -23.33
N GLY A 411 -29.13 -11.29 -23.56
CA GLY A 411 -29.79 -9.99 -23.72
C GLY A 411 -30.22 -9.63 -25.15
N GLU A 412 -29.87 -10.46 -26.14
CA GLU A 412 -30.36 -10.36 -27.53
C GLU A 412 -31.67 -11.16 -27.75
N HIS A 413 -32.12 -11.90 -26.74
CA HIS A 413 -33.39 -12.60 -26.67
C HIS A 413 -34.31 -11.93 -25.65
#